data_AF-A0A2E7HQU9-F1
#
_entry.id   AF-A0A2E7HQU9-F1
#
_cell.length_a   1.000
_cell.length_b   1.000
_cell.length_c   1.000
_cell.angle_alpha   90.00
_cell.angle_beta   90.00
_cell.angle_gamma   90.00
#
_symmetry.space_group_name_H-M   'P 1'
#
loop_
_entity.id
_entity.type
_entity.pdbx_description
1 polymer ?
#
loop_
_entity_poly.entity_id
_entity_poly.type
_entity_poly.pdbx_seq_one_letter_code
_entity_poly.pdbx_strand_id
1 'polypeptide(L)'
;MAHISSGQHGPEMAPSDESDEEKLPRLALAAPKPSPPKRKPARGKAILSGRARAIARTKKHRALSPSEALYIVATEAGFDSVEAYQLDCERQDNIFKAKDQASKNMHMTYVCPLTHGFFLNPVQWGDGHTYEESALKEYMEHQSPPYKSPITKEILLDSEYIPNIALRNALAHAIEAGVLTGGLVDEYKDGLKKREEDAKILAAIKVRAERLDRDALKTLGFVYYHGMYGTKKDAGKAFTTFKKAAELDDSTAMSMYGTMLVDGIGTMPRPSMGMAFVGMAASKGSEHAISLIAHSYQTGTRGFIKNQHEAMRWFSMMASATHKDADTRVRKLCNELFGALIALDQSPRDEEGNDSAGPFTPPYSPRSPEVPTRGLSTPLRF
;
A
#
# COMPACT_ATOMS: atom_id res chain seq x y z
N MET A 1 10.65 73.37 -14.21
CA MET A 1 11.91 73.22 -14.97
C MET A 1 11.76 71.97 -15.81
N ALA A 2 11.22 72.10 -17.04
CA ALA A 2 11.94 72.40 -18.28
C ALA A 2 12.87 71.24 -18.69
N HIS A 3 12.90 70.71 -19.91
CA HIS A 3 12.13 70.89 -21.14
C HIS A 3 12.69 69.86 -22.16
N ILE A 4 11.82 69.31 -23.02
CA ILE A 4 11.99 69.09 -24.49
C ILE A 4 13.01 68.02 -24.95
N SER A 5 12.61 66.94 -25.65
CA SER A 5 11.96 66.76 -26.98
C SER A 5 12.93 66.63 -28.15
N SER A 6 12.75 65.56 -28.95
CA SER A 6 12.53 65.55 -30.42
C SER A 6 12.82 64.12 -30.91
N GLY A 7 11.91 63.38 -31.55
CA GLY A 7 11.30 63.63 -32.87
C GLY A 7 12.16 62.93 -33.95
N GLN A 8 11.67 62.31 -35.02
CA GLN A 8 10.37 62.26 -35.69
C GLN A 8 10.46 61.26 -36.88
N HIS A 9 9.30 60.74 -37.30
CA HIS A 9 8.83 60.48 -38.70
C HIS A 9 9.58 59.45 -39.56
N GLY A 10 8.96 58.33 -39.99
CA GLY A 10 7.88 58.23 -41.00
C GLY A 10 8.48 57.64 -42.31
N PRO A 11 7.73 57.05 -43.28
CA PRO A 11 6.30 57.19 -43.50
C PRO A 11 5.54 55.89 -43.87
N GLU A 12 4.23 56.06 -43.92
CA GLU A 12 3.18 55.23 -44.50
C GLU A 12 3.06 55.48 -46.02
N MET A 13 2.92 54.43 -46.84
CA MET A 13 2.34 54.51 -48.19
C MET A 13 1.76 53.14 -48.60
N ALA A 14 0.48 53.12 -48.97
CA ALA A 14 -0.20 52.06 -49.70
C ALA A 14 -0.10 52.32 -51.23
N PRO A 15 -0.81 51.57 -52.09
CA PRO A 15 -0.63 50.19 -52.52
C PRO A 15 -0.18 50.11 -54.00
N SER A 16 0.31 48.96 -54.46
CA SER A 16 0.51 48.70 -55.90
C SER A 16 0.08 47.29 -56.28
N ASP A 17 -0.85 47.26 -57.25
CA ASP A 17 -1.41 46.11 -57.96
C ASP A 17 -0.38 45.34 -58.79
N GLU A 18 -0.76 44.08 -59.08
CA GLU A 18 -0.35 43.21 -60.22
C GLU A 18 1.14 42.84 -60.32
N SER A 19 1.58 41.61 -60.52
CA SER A 19 1.00 40.39 -61.07
C SER A 19 2.03 39.29 -60.82
N ASP A 20 1.64 38.11 -60.34
CA ASP A 20 2.28 36.82 -60.69
C ASP A 20 1.42 35.66 -60.14
N GLU A 21 0.61 35.09 -61.05
CA GLU A 21 -0.11 33.84 -60.85
C GLU A 21 0.87 32.66 -60.78
N GLU A 22 1.34 32.30 -59.59
CA GLU A 22 1.80 30.92 -59.34
C GLU A 22 0.61 30.05 -58.93
N LYS A 23 0.02 29.38 -59.93
CA LYS A 23 -1.04 28.37 -59.78
C LYS A 23 -0.55 27.16 -58.97
N LEU A 24 -0.73 27.22 -57.65
CA LEU A 24 -0.79 26.03 -56.81
C LEU A 24 -2.05 25.21 -57.17
N PRO A 25 -1.95 23.89 -57.45
CA PRO A 25 -3.11 23.09 -57.78
C PRO A 25 -4.03 23.00 -56.56
N ARG A 26 -5.27 23.46 -56.71
CA ARG A 26 -6.35 23.20 -55.75
C ARG A 26 -6.55 21.69 -55.67
N LEU A 27 -6.01 21.05 -54.63
CA LEU A 27 -6.45 19.72 -54.22
C LEU A 27 -7.93 19.84 -53.84
N ALA A 28 -8.80 19.38 -54.73
CA ALA A 28 -10.21 19.20 -54.41
C ALA A 28 -10.30 18.26 -53.20
N LEU A 29 -10.76 18.77 -52.06
CA LEU A 29 -11.21 17.93 -50.95
C LEU A 29 -12.38 17.10 -51.48
N ALA A 30 -12.08 15.87 -51.90
CA ALA A 30 -13.09 14.86 -52.14
C ALA A 30 -13.87 14.66 -50.84
N ALA A 31 -15.19 14.88 -50.90
CA ALA A 31 -16.09 14.57 -49.80
C ALA A 31 -15.82 13.14 -49.29
N PRO A 32 -15.84 12.89 -47.97
CA PRO A 32 -15.64 11.57 -47.43
C PRO A 32 -16.66 10.61 -48.05
N LYS A 33 -16.17 9.59 -48.75
CA LYS A 33 -17.03 8.53 -49.29
C LYS A 33 -17.88 7.97 -48.14
N PRO A 34 -19.20 7.77 -48.33
CA PRO A 34 -20.03 7.20 -47.29
C PRO A 34 -19.44 5.86 -46.86
N SER A 35 -19.23 5.68 -45.56
CA SER A 35 -18.79 4.42 -44.98
C SER A 35 -19.74 3.31 -45.43
N PRO A 36 -19.23 2.15 -45.89
CA PRO A 36 -20.09 1.04 -46.28
C PRO A 36 -20.98 0.63 -45.08
N PRO A 37 -22.22 0.18 -45.33
CA PRO A 37 -23.14 -0.20 -44.27
C PRO A 37 -22.49 -1.25 -43.37
N LYS A 38 -22.54 -1.03 -42.05
CA LYS A 38 -22.04 -1.98 -41.05
C LYS A 38 -22.78 -3.32 -41.20
N ARG A 39 -22.16 -4.28 -41.90
CA ARG A 39 -22.65 -5.66 -42.00
C ARG A 39 -22.50 -6.31 -40.63
N LYS A 40 -23.58 -6.92 -40.12
CA LYS A 40 -23.54 -7.66 -38.84
C LYS A 40 -22.51 -8.79 -38.96
N PRO A 41 -21.65 -9.03 -37.95
CA PRO A 41 -20.61 -10.04 -38.04
C PRO A 41 -21.23 -11.42 -38.22
N ALA A 42 -20.85 -12.12 -39.31
CA ALA A 42 -21.25 -13.49 -39.54
C ALA A 42 -20.37 -14.38 -38.66
N ARG A 43 -20.95 -15.01 -37.63
CA ARG A 43 -20.24 -15.95 -36.75
C ARG A 43 -20.10 -17.32 -37.43
N GLY A 44 -18.94 -17.96 -37.22
CA GLY A 44 -18.33 -19.06 -37.98
C GLY A 44 -19.11 -20.30 -38.46
N LYS A 45 -18.36 -21.24 -39.05
CA LYS A 45 -18.84 -22.44 -39.78
C LYS A 45 -19.93 -23.28 -39.10
N ALA A 46 -19.94 -23.37 -37.77
CA ALA A 46 -20.96 -24.12 -37.04
C ALA A 46 -22.35 -23.47 -37.08
N ILE A 47 -22.43 -22.13 -37.01
CA ILE A 47 -23.69 -21.37 -37.06
C ILE A 47 -24.22 -21.31 -38.49
N LEU A 48 -23.33 -21.33 -39.50
CA LEU A 48 -23.68 -21.48 -40.92
C LEU A 48 -24.47 -22.77 -41.17
N SER A 49 -23.99 -23.90 -40.64
CA SER A 49 -24.72 -25.16 -40.71
C SER A 49 -26.06 -25.11 -39.95
N GLY A 50 -26.18 -24.30 -38.89
CA GLY A 50 -27.38 -24.15 -38.08
C GLY A 50 -28.47 -23.29 -38.76
N ARG A 51 -28.10 -22.12 -39.31
CA ARG A 51 -29.01 -21.23 -40.05
C ARG A 51 -29.43 -21.84 -41.38
N ALA A 52 -28.52 -22.46 -42.11
CA ALA A 52 -28.86 -23.20 -43.34
C ALA A 52 -29.82 -24.37 -43.03
N ARG A 53 -29.58 -25.13 -41.94
CA ARG A 53 -30.51 -26.17 -41.47
C ARG A 53 -31.87 -25.61 -41.03
N ALA A 54 -31.91 -24.43 -40.41
CA ALA A 54 -33.16 -23.77 -40.02
C ALA A 54 -33.98 -23.33 -41.24
N ILE A 55 -33.34 -22.71 -42.24
CA ILE A 55 -33.98 -22.26 -43.49
C ILE A 55 -34.46 -23.46 -44.32
N ALA A 56 -33.68 -24.55 -44.36
CA ALA A 56 -34.08 -25.79 -45.01
C ALA A 56 -35.31 -26.45 -44.35
N ARG A 57 -35.54 -26.23 -43.04
CA ARG A 57 -36.69 -26.75 -42.31
C ARG A 57 -37.98 -25.92 -42.48
N THR A 58 -37.88 -24.64 -42.85
CA THR A 58 -39.04 -23.73 -42.89
C THR A 58 -39.79 -23.70 -44.23
N LYS A 59 -39.23 -24.22 -45.34
CA LYS A 59 -39.91 -24.18 -46.65
C LYS A 59 -40.83 -25.38 -46.85
N LYS A 60 -42.15 -25.13 -46.79
CA LYS A 60 -43.26 -26.11 -46.76
C LYS A 60 -43.44 -27.04 -47.98
N HIS A 61 -42.74 -26.84 -49.10
CA HIS A 61 -43.07 -27.57 -50.35
C HIS A 61 -41.90 -28.28 -51.04
N ARG A 62 -40.66 -28.12 -50.58
CA ARG A 62 -39.49 -28.85 -51.11
C ARG A 62 -38.33 -28.78 -50.12
N ALA A 63 -37.72 -29.93 -49.81
CA ALA A 63 -36.48 -29.96 -49.03
C ALA A 63 -35.37 -29.30 -49.86
N LEU A 64 -34.86 -28.16 -49.38
CA LEU A 64 -33.69 -27.50 -49.96
C LEU A 64 -32.46 -28.38 -49.72
N SER A 65 -31.63 -28.56 -50.75
CA SER A 65 -30.33 -29.17 -50.57
C SER A 65 -29.42 -28.26 -49.71
N PRO A 66 -28.42 -28.82 -49.01
CA PRO A 66 -27.51 -28.03 -48.18
C PRO A 66 -26.79 -26.90 -48.94
N SER A 67 -26.50 -27.11 -50.23
CA SER A 67 -25.87 -26.13 -51.12
C SER A 67 -26.81 -24.97 -51.48
N GLU A 68 -28.08 -25.26 -51.81
CA GLU A 68 -29.09 -24.22 -52.09
C GLU A 68 -29.38 -23.38 -50.84
N ALA A 69 -29.42 -23.99 -49.66
CA ALA A 69 -29.58 -23.27 -48.40
C ALA A 69 -28.39 -22.36 -48.09
N LEU A 70 -27.16 -22.79 -48.36
CA LEU A 70 -25.96 -21.93 -48.21
C LEU A 70 -25.97 -20.76 -49.20
N TYR A 71 -26.40 -20.99 -50.44
CA TYR A 71 -26.51 -19.96 -51.46
C TYR A 71 -27.51 -18.87 -51.08
N ILE A 72 -28.67 -19.25 -50.53
CA ILE A 72 -29.65 -18.30 -49.99
C ILE A 72 -29.06 -17.47 -48.84
N VAL A 73 -28.32 -18.11 -47.92
CA VAL A 73 -27.69 -17.38 -46.80
C VAL A 73 -26.61 -16.40 -47.29
N ALA A 74 -25.81 -16.80 -48.28
CA ALA A 74 -24.78 -15.94 -48.86
C ALA A 74 -25.38 -14.73 -49.60
N THR A 75 -26.44 -14.96 -50.40
CA THR A 75 -27.14 -13.90 -51.14
C THR A 75 -27.90 -12.95 -50.21
N GLU A 76 -28.57 -13.44 -49.17
CA GLU A 76 -29.19 -12.60 -48.12
C GLU A 76 -28.15 -11.73 -47.38
N ALA A 77 -26.92 -12.22 -47.25
CA ALA A 77 -25.80 -11.47 -46.68
C ALA A 77 -25.13 -10.49 -47.68
N GLY A 78 -25.60 -10.44 -48.93
CA GLY A 78 -25.11 -9.54 -49.98
C GLY A 78 -23.77 -9.96 -50.57
N PHE A 79 -23.58 -11.25 -50.82
CA PHE A 79 -22.42 -11.83 -51.50
C PHE A 79 -22.86 -12.53 -52.79
N ASP A 80 -22.04 -12.38 -53.85
CA ASP A 80 -22.33 -12.89 -55.19
C ASP A 80 -22.02 -14.38 -55.36
N SER A 81 -21.25 -14.96 -54.43
CA SER A 81 -20.95 -16.39 -54.40
C SER A 81 -20.84 -16.93 -52.98
N VAL A 82 -21.07 -18.24 -52.83
CA VAL A 82 -20.90 -18.94 -51.56
C VAL A 82 -19.45 -18.94 -51.11
N GLU A 83 -18.51 -19.04 -52.04
CA GLU A 83 -17.07 -19.00 -51.77
C GLU A 83 -16.65 -17.65 -51.18
N ALA A 84 -17.12 -16.53 -51.75
CA ALA A 84 -16.83 -15.19 -51.24
C ALA A 84 -17.37 -14.99 -49.82
N TYR A 85 -18.55 -15.54 -49.53
CA TYR A 85 -19.15 -15.49 -48.21
C TYR A 85 -18.40 -16.38 -47.19
N GLN A 86 -17.98 -17.58 -47.59
CA GLN A 86 -17.18 -18.47 -46.74
C GLN A 86 -15.82 -17.86 -46.40
N LEU A 87 -15.17 -17.22 -47.37
CA LEU A 87 -13.88 -16.56 -47.19
C LEU A 87 -13.99 -15.34 -46.28
N ASP A 88 -15.08 -14.56 -46.35
CA ASP A 88 -15.37 -13.49 -45.38
C ASP A 88 -15.62 -14.03 -43.95
N CYS A 89 -16.37 -15.12 -43.81
CA CYS A 89 -16.59 -15.78 -42.52
C CYS A 89 -15.26 -16.26 -41.90
N GLU A 90 -14.40 -16.91 -42.69
CA GLU A 90 -13.07 -17.35 -42.23
C GLU A 90 -12.18 -16.16 -41.86
N ARG A 91 -12.21 -15.08 -42.65
CA ARG A 91 -11.50 -13.85 -42.34
C ARG A 91 -11.97 -13.26 -41.01
N GLN A 92 -13.29 -13.21 -40.76
CA GLN A 92 -13.82 -12.71 -39.49
C GLN A 92 -13.50 -13.61 -38.30
N ASP A 93 -13.57 -14.93 -38.46
CA ASP A 93 -13.16 -15.89 -37.43
C ASP A 93 -11.66 -15.76 -37.12
N ASN A 94 -10.81 -15.56 -38.13
CA ASN A 94 -9.38 -15.35 -37.94
C ASN A 94 -9.08 -14.00 -37.27
N ILE A 95 -9.80 -12.93 -37.63
CA ILE A 95 -9.71 -11.63 -36.93
C ILE A 95 -10.14 -11.80 -35.46
N PHE A 96 -11.20 -12.55 -35.19
CA PHE A 96 -11.67 -12.82 -33.83
C PHE A 96 -10.65 -13.64 -33.03
N LYS A 97 -10.11 -14.73 -33.60
CA LYS A 97 -9.05 -15.54 -32.99
C LYS A 97 -7.77 -14.75 -32.76
N ALA A 98 -7.38 -13.89 -33.70
CA ALA A 98 -6.24 -13.00 -33.55
C ALA A 98 -6.45 -11.97 -32.43
N LYS A 99 -7.68 -11.42 -32.30
CA LYS A 99 -8.05 -10.54 -31.19
C LYS A 99 -8.07 -11.28 -29.85
N ASP A 100 -8.57 -12.52 -29.81
CA ASP A 100 -8.58 -13.36 -28.60
C ASP A 100 -7.17 -13.75 -28.17
N GLN A 101 -6.30 -14.12 -29.12
CA GLN A 101 -4.89 -14.42 -28.84
C GLN A 101 -4.11 -13.16 -28.43
N ALA A 102 -4.36 -12.03 -29.08
CA ALA A 102 -3.77 -10.75 -28.68
C ALA A 102 -4.23 -10.33 -27.28
N SER A 103 -5.51 -10.50 -26.94
CA SER A 103 -6.04 -10.26 -25.59
C SER A 103 -5.32 -11.14 -24.56
N LYS A 104 -5.22 -12.46 -24.81
CA LYS A 104 -4.49 -13.40 -23.94
C LYS A 104 -3.01 -13.05 -23.76
N ASN A 105 -2.32 -12.64 -24.82
CA ASN A 105 -0.92 -12.25 -24.75
C ASN A 105 -0.74 -10.91 -24.01
N MET A 106 -1.71 -10.00 -24.13
CA MET A 106 -1.71 -8.68 -23.49
C MET A 106 -2.05 -8.77 -22.00
N HIS A 107 -2.87 -9.74 -21.58
CA HIS A 107 -3.10 -10.05 -20.17
C HIS A 107 -1.79 -10.37 -19.43
N MET A 108 -0.87 -11.13 -20.04
CA MET A 108 0.41 -11.49 -19.41
C MET A 108 1.33 -10.29 -19.15
N THR A 109 1.17 -9.19 -19.90
CA THR A 109 1.94 -7.96 -19.68
C THR A 109 1.54 -7.23 -18.40
N TYR A 110 0.29 -7.39 -17.96
CA TYR A 110 -0.25 -6.68 -16.79
C TYR A 110 -0.35 -7.54 -15.53
N VAL A 111 0.04 -8.81 -15.63
CA VAL A 111 -0.03 -9.76 -14.53
C VAL A 111 1.30 -9.78 -13.77
N CYS A 112 1.21 -9.67 -12.45
CA CYS A 112 2.34 -9.76 -11.56
C CYS A 112 2.88 -11.20 -11.52
N PRO A 113 4.21 -11.40 -11.69
CA PRO A 113 4.83 -12.72 -11.63
C PRO A 113 4.70 -13.41 -10.27
N LEU A 114 4.54 -12.66 -9.18
CA LEU A 114 4.44 -13.18 -7.82
C LEU A 114 2.99 -13.49 -7.40
N THR A 115 2.05 -12.58 -7.67
CA THR A 115 0.66 -12.73 -7.22
C THR A 115 -0.23 -13.40 -8.26
N HIS A 116 0.21 -13.47 -9.52
CA HIS A 116 -0.59 -13.88 -10.68
C HIS A 116 -1.86 -13.04 -10.90
N GLY A 117 -2.01 -11.92 -10.20
CA GLY A 117 -3.07 -10.93 -10.37
C GLY A 117 -2.59 -9.68 -11.12
N PHE A 118 -3.51 -8.79 -11.46
CA PHE A 118 -3.15 -7.49 -12.03
C PHE A 118 -2.43 -6.59 -11.03
N PHE A 119 -1.52 -5.75 -11.53
CA PHE A 119 -0.78 -4.80 -10.71
C PHE A 119 -1.67 -3.69 -10.12
N LEU A 120 -1.70 -3.54 -8.81
CA LEU A 120 -2.33 -2.41 -8.11
C LEU A 120 -1.29 -1.30 -7.83
N ASN A 121 -0.10 -1.70 -7.40
CA ASN A 121 1.07 -0.86 -7.15
C ASN A 121 2.31 -1.51 -7.79
N PRO A 122 2.43 -1.43 -9.12
CA PRO A 122 3.59 -1.96 -9.82
C PRO A 122 4.86 -1.19 -9.45
N VAL A 123 5.90 -1.92 -9.08
CA VAL A 123 7.25 -1.43 -8.78
C VAL A 123 8.28 -2.21 -9.58
N GLN A 124 9.25 -1.52 -10.16
CA GLN A 124 10.35 -2.12 -10.88
C GLN A 124 11.54 -2.28 -9.95
N TRP A 125 12.13 -3.48 -9.91
CA TRP A 125 13.29 -3.78 -9.08
C TRP A 125 14.59 -3.82 -9.92
N GLY A 126 15.73 -4.06 -9.26
CA GLY A 126 17.06 -4.00 -9.87
C GLY A 126 17.32 -5.03 -10.98
N ASP A 127 16.47 -6.05 -11.10
CA ASP A 127 16.49 -7.05 -12.17
C ASP A 127 15.72 -6.61 -13.44
N GLY A 128 15.21 -5.37 -13.47
CA GLY A 128 14.45 -4.82 -14.58
C GLY A 128 13.00 -5.32 -14.68
N HIS A 129 12.56 -6.20 -13.79
CA HIS A 129 11.20 -6.74 -13.80
C HIS A 129 10.28 -5.92 -12.89
N THR A 130 8.98 -5.97 -13.20
CA THR A 130 7.95 -5.29 -12.42
C THR A 130 7.21 -6.28 -11.53
N TYR A 131 7.04 -5.91 -10.27
CA TYR A 131 6.38 -6.67 -9.22
C TYR A 131 5.29 -5.83 -8.56
N GLU A 132 4.36 -6.50 -7.90
CA GLU A 132 3.43 -5.81 -7.00
C GLU A 132 4.18 -5.44 -5.70
N GLU A 133 4.09 -4.18 -5.27
CA GLU A 133 4.86 -3.67 -4.13
C GLU A 133 4.62 -4.48 -2.84
N SER A 134 3.39 -4.90 -2.57
CA SER A 134 3.05 -5.70 -1.39
C SER A 134 3.71 -7.08 -1.42
N ALA A 135 3.61 -7.77 -2.56
CA ALA A 135 4.18 -9.10 -2.73
C ALA A 135 5.71 -9.08 -2.71
N LEU A 136 6.31 -8.02 -3.26
CA LEU A 136 7.76 -7.85 -3.21
C LEU A 136 8.27 -7.64 -1.77
N LYS A 137 7.56 -6.85 -0.96
CA LYS A 137 7.89 -6.66 0.46
C LYS A 137 7.79 -7.97 1.24
N GLU A 138 6.71 -8.71 1.04
CA GLU A 138 6.53 -10.01 1.70
C GLU A 138 7.64 -11.00 1.31
N TYR A 139 8.02 -11.02 0.04
CA TYR A 139 9.15 -11.79 -0.45
C TYR A 139 10.47 -11.42 0.23
N MET A 140 10.73 -10.12 0.42
CA MET A 140 11.92 -9.63 1.11
C MET A 140 11.91 -9.95 2.61
N GLU A 141 10.76 -9.93 3.28
CA GLU A 141 10.66 -10.23 4.72
C GLU A 141 11.05 -11.69 5.05
N HIS A 142 10.91 -12.61 4.10
CA HIS A 142 11.33 -14.02 4.24
C HIS A 142 12.83 -14.24 3.96
N GLN A 143 13.57 -13.20 3.57
CA GLN A 143 14.98 -13.30 3.21
C GLN A 143 15.83 -12.32 4.02
N SER A 144 17.02 -12.79 4.41
CA SER A 144 18.06 -11.88 4.90
C SER A 144 18.89 -11.36 3.72
N PRO A 145 19.30 -10.07 3.72
CA PRO A 145 20.21 -9.56 2.70
C PRO A 145 21.49 -10.41 2.59
N PRO A 146 22.06 -10.59 1.39
CA PRO A 146 21.67 -9.97 0.12
C PRO A 146 20.48 -10.68 -0.56
N TYR A 147 19.61 -9.90 -1.18
CA TYR A 147 18.35 -10.39 -1.76
C TYR A 147 18.55 -11.08 -3.11
N LYS A 148 17.69 -12.04 -3.44
CA LYS A 148 17.69 -12.69 -4.77
C LYS A 148 16.47 -12.26 -5.59
N SER A 149 16.63 -12.07 -6.90
CA SER A 149 15.49 -11.82 -7.79
C SER A 149 14.51 -12.99 -7.76
N PRO A 150 13.18 -12.75 -7.70
CA PRO A 150 12.20 -13.81 -7.81
C PRO A 150 12.24 -14.53 -9.16
N ILE A 151 12.64 -13.83 -10.23
CA ILE A 151 12.65 -14.32 -11.60
C ILE A 151 14.05 -14.79 -11.99
N THR A 152 15.05 -13.90 -12.01
CA THR A 152 16.39 -14.21 -12.52
C THR A 152 17.23 -15.04 -11.55
N LYS A 153 16.83 -15.07 -10.27
CA LYS A 153 17.57 -15.69 -9.15
C LYS A 153 18.94 -15.07 -8.88
N GLU A 154 19.27 -13.98 -9.56
CA GLU A 154 20.52 -13.22 -9.36
C GLU A 154 20.48 -12.46 -8.03
N ILE A 155 21.66 -12.22 -7.48
CA ILE A 155 21.81 -11.46 -6.24
C ILE A 155 21.72 -9.97 -6.58
N LEU A 156 20.83 -9.26 -5.90
CA LEU A 156 20.63 -7.83 -6.05
C LEU A 156 21.42 -7.08 -4.97
N LEU A 157 22.19 -6.09 -5.42
CA LEU A 157 23.01 -5.23 -4.55
C LEU A 157 22.12 -4.27 -3.74
N ASP A 158 21.05 -3.77 -4.35
CA ASP A 158 20.16 -2.76 -3.75
C ASP A 158 18.76 -3.32 -3.48
N SER A 159 18.20 -2.95 -2.33
CA SER A 159 16.82 -3.27 -1.95
C SER A 159 15.80 -2.25 -2.46
N GLU A 160 16.27 -1.18 -3.09
CA GLU A 160 15.41 -0.11 -3.60
C GLU A 160 14.71 -0.54 -4.89
N TYR A 161 13.45 -0.13 -5.01
CA TYR A 161 12.63 -0.32 -6.19
C TYR A 161 11.92 0.98 -6.55
N ILE A 162 11.62 1.13 -7.83
CA ILE A 162 11.09 2.36 -8.43
C ILE A 162 9.62 2.14 -8.79
N PRO A 163 8.69 3.04 -8.44
CA PRO A 163 7.30 2.93 -8.86
C PRO A 163 7.14 2.94 -10.39
N ASN A 164 6.47 1.93 -10.95
CA ASN A 164 6.20 1.85 -12.39
C ASN A 164 4.84 2.47 -12.71
N ILE A 165 4.79 3.80 -12.66
CA ILE A 165 3.56 4.60 -12.86
C ILE A 165 3.01 4.41 -14.29
N ALA A 166 3.90 4.25 -15.28
CA ALA A 166 3.53 4.03 -16.67
C ALA A 166 2.69 2.76 -16.83
N LEU A 167 3.14 1.63 -16.26
CA LEU A 167 2.40 0.37 -16.32
C LEU A 167 1.05 0.47 -15.60
N ARG A 168 1.02 1.13 -14.44
CA ARG A 168 -0.23 1.34 -13.69
C ARG A 168 -1.26 2.10 -14.52
N ASN A 169 -0.85 3.18 -15.17
CA ASN A 169 -1.73 4.00 -16.00
C ASN A 169 -2.17 3.25 -17.28
N ALA A 170 -1.25 2.51 -17.90
CA ALA A 170 -1.55 1.68 -19.07
C ALA A 170 -2.59 0.58 -18.75
N LEU A 171 -2.45 -0.08 -17.59
CA LEU A 171 -3.40 -1.07 -17.11
C LEU A 171 -4.79 -0.46 -16.89
N ALA A 172 -4.87 0.69 -16.19
CA ALA A 172 -6.11 1.39 -15.95
C ALA A 172 -6.82 1.73 -17.27
N HIS A 173 -6.10 2.30 -18.24
CA HIS A 173 -6.64 2.58 -19.57
C HIS A 173 -7.06 1.34 -20.35
N ALA A 174 -6.31 0.24 -20.26
CA ALA A 174 -6.66 -1.01 -20.94
C ALA A 174 -7.96 -1.62 -20.38
N ILE A 175 -8.20 -1.47 -19.08
CA ILE A 175 -9.46 -1.88 -18.43
C ILE A 175 -10.61 -0.94 -18.82
N GLU A 176 -10.40 0.38 -18.79
CA GLU A 176 -11.40 1.38 -19.18
C GLU A 176 -11.83 1.24 -20.65
N ALA A 177 -10.87 0.98 -21.54
CA ALA A 177 -11.12 0.73 -22.96
C ALA A 177 -11.81 -0.62 -23.23
N GLY A 178 -12.01 -1.47 -22.20
CA GLY A 178 -12.61 -2.79 -22.33
C GLY A 178 -11.74 -3.80 -23.06
N VAL A 179 -10.43 -3.56 -23.14
CA VAL A 179 -9.46 -4.49 -23.77
C VAL A 179 -9.18 -5.66 -22.85
N LEU A 180 -9.07 -5.39 -21.55
CA LEU A 180 -8.95 -6.40 -20.51
C LEU A 180 -10.34 -6.66 -19.92
N THR A 181 -10.74 -7.94 -19.85
CA THR A 181 -12.04 -8.37 -19.30
C THR A 181 -11.86 -9.67 -18.51
N GLY A 182 -12.86 -10.02 -17.68
CA GLY A 182 -12.85 -11.26 -16.86
C GLY A 182 -12.60 -11.03 -15.38
N GLY A 183 -12.53 -12.12 -14.59
CA GLY A 183 -12.51 -12.07 -13.12
C GLY A 183 -11.33 -11.28 -12.51
N LEU A 184 -10.17 -11.28 -13.15
CA LEU A 184 -9.02 -10.48 -12.71
C LEU A 184 -9.31 -8.96 -12.74
N VAL A 185 -10.16 -8.50 -13.66
CA VAL A 185 -10.58 -7.09 -13.71
C VAL A 185 -11.46 -6.75 -12.51
N ASP A 186 -12.32 -7.67 -12.09
CA ASP A 186 -13.20 -7.48 -10.94
C ASP A 186 -12.37 -7.43 -9.64
N GLU A 187 -11.42 -8.35 -9.47
CA GLU A 187 -10.46 -8.33 -8.36
C GLU A 187 -9.63 -7.03 -8.32
N TYR A 188 -9.16 -6.56 -9.47
CA TYR A 188 -8.44 -5.29 -9.58
C TYR A 188 -9.29 -4.11 -9.15
N LYS A 189 -10.55 -4.04 -9.61
CA LYS A 189 -11.49 -2.97 -9.23
C LYS A 189 -11.79 -2.99 -7.74
N ASP A 190 -11.96 -4.17 -7.15
CA ASP A 190 -12.18 -4.30 -5.71
C ASP A 190 -10.94 -3.92 -4.91
N GLY A 191 -9.75 -4.27 -5.39
CA GLY A 191 -8.47 -3.81 -4.83
C GLY A 191 -8.31 -2.28 -4.87
N LEU A 192 -8.74 -1.63 -5.96
CA LEU A 192 -8.76 -0.17 -6.05
C LEU A 192 -9.71 0.47 -5.04
N LYS A 193 -10.94 -0.07 -4.89
CA LYS A 193 -11.90 0.44 -3.89
C LYS A 193 -11.33 0.37 -2.49
N LYS A 194 -10.73 -0.76 -2.12
CA LYS A 194 -10.08 -0.94 -0.81
C LYS A 194 -8.96 0.08 -0.59
N ARG A 195 -8.14 0.31 -1.62
CA ARG A 195 -7.07 1.32 -1.56
C ARG A 195 -7.61 2.73 -1.38
N GLU A 196 -8.71 3.08 -2.05
CA GLU A 196 -9.37 4.38 -1.88
C GLU A 196 -9.94 4.55 -0.48
N GLU A 197 -10.52 3.49 0.10
CA GLU A 197 -10.99 3.47 1.48
C GLU A 197 -9.83 3.66 2.47
N ASP A 198 -8.74 2.91 2.30
CA ASP A 198 -7.52 3.06 3.11
C ASP A 198 -6.96 4.48 3.03
N ALA A 199 -6.94 5.09 1.84
CA ALA A 199 -6.49 6.46 1.65
C ALA A 199 -7.39 7.49 2.35
N LYS A 200 -8.72 7.28 2.34
CA LYS A 200 -9.68 8.10 3.07
C LYS A 200 -9.49 7.97 4.59
N ILE A 201 -9.30 6.76 5.09
CA ILE A 201 -9.02 6.48 6.50
C ILE A 201 -7.74 7.21 6.93
N LEU A 202 -6.66 7.08 6.16
CA LEU A 202 -5.40 7.76 6.44
C LEU A 202 -5.54 9.27 6.45
N ALA A 203 -6.27 9.85 5.49
CA ALA A 203 -6.54 11.28 5.44
C ALA A 203 -7.32 11.75 6.69
N ALA A 204 -8.36 11.02 7.08
CA ALA A 204 -9.14 11.32 8.29
C ALA A 204 -8.28 11.26 9.57
N ILE A 205 -7.41 10.26 9.70
CA ILE A 205 -6.47 10.14 10.81
C ILE A 205 -5.53 11.35 10.85
N LYS A 206 -4.95 11.76 9.71
CA LYS A 206 -4.04 12.92 9.64
C LYS A 206 -4.74 14.21 10.05
N VAL A 207 -5.94 14.48 9.54
CA VAL A 207 -6.72 15.68 9.89
C VAL A 207 -7.04 15.72 11.39
N ARG A 208 -7.37 14.59 12.01
CA ARG A 208 -7.58 14.51 13.46
C ARG A 208 -6.27 14.70 14.24
N ALA A 209 -5.18 14.10 13.77
CA ALA A 209 -3.86 14.23 14.39
C ALA A 209 -3.32 15.67 14.35
N GLU A 210 -3.61 16.43 13.28
CA GLU A 210 -3.30 17.87 13.18
C GLU A 210 -4.02 18.70 14.24
N ARG A 211 -5.21 18.25 14.68
CA ARG A 211 -5.98 18.86 15.78
C ARG A 211 -5.54 18.37 17.16
N LEU A 212 -4.41 17.68 17.24
CA LEU A 212 -3.87 17.09 18.48
C LEU A 212 -4.87 16.13 19.16
N ASP A 213 -5.67 15.43 18.36
CA ASP A 213 -6.47 14.31 18.86
C ASP A 213 -5.53 13.17 19.28
N ARG A 214 -5.55 12.85 20.58
CA ARG A 214 -4.71 11.84 21.22
C ARG A 214 -4.78 10.48 20.52
N ASP A 215 -6.00 10.00 20.24
CA ASP A 215 -6.21 8.69 19.63
C ASP A 215 -5.74 8.67 18.18
N ALA A 216 -5.95 9.77 17.45
CA ALA A 216 -5.50 9.90 16.09
C ALA A 216 -3.97 9.96 15.99
N LEU A 217 -3.29 10.67 16.91
CA LEU A 217 -1.82 10.70 16.97
C LEU A 217 -1.25 9.32 17.31
N LYS A 218 -1.81 8.62 18.29
CA LYS A 218 -1.43 7.22 18.58
C LYS A 218 -1.58 6.34 17.34
N THR A 219 -2.74 6.41 16.68
CA THR A 219 -3.03 5.61 15.47
C THR A 219 -2.06 5.96 14.35
N LEU A 220 -1.79 7.26 14.12
CA LEU A 220 -0.85 7.72 13.11
C LEU A 220 0.59 7.26 13.40
N GLY A 221 0.99 7.22 14.69
CA GLY A 221 2.24 6.63 15.13
C GLY A 221 2.35 5.17 14.70
N PHE A 222 1.31 4.36 14.94
CA PHE A 222 1.27 2.97 14.48
C PHE A 222 1.26 2.83 12.96
N VAL A 223 0.57 3.74 12.25
CA VAL A 223 0.58 3.76 10.79
C VAL A 223 2.00 3.92 10.25
N TYR A 224 2.79 4.85 10.80
CA TYR A 224 4.18 5.02 10.40
C TYR A 224 5.08 3.89 10.88
N TYR A 225 4.84 3.33 12.07
CA TYR A 225 5.65 2.25 12.63
C TYR A 225 5.50 0.94 11.84
N HIS A 226 4.27 0.55 11.51
CA HIS A 226 3.96 -0.70 10.81
C HIS A 226 3.82 -0.55 9.29
N GLY A 227 3.62 0.66 8.78
CA GLY A 227 3.39 0.91 7.36
C GLY A 227 1.97 0.52 6.91
N MET A 228 0.95 1.01 7.62
CA MET A 228 -0.46 0.71 7.33
C MET A 228 -1.08 1.65 6.29
N TYR A 229 -2.23 1.26 5.72
CA TYR A 229 -3.01 2.07 4.76
C TYR A 229 -2.20 2.56 3.55
N GLY A 230 -1.28 1.73 3.05
CA GLY A 230 -0.39 2.09 1.94
C GLY A 230 0.74 3.07 2.30
N THR A 231 0.99 3.32 3.59
CA THR A 231 2.09 4.16 4.06
C THR A 231 3.38 3.35 4.18
N LYS A 232 4.53 3.92 3.82
CA LYS A 232 5.84 3.30 4.06
C LYS A 232 6.18 3.35 5.56
N LYS A 233 6.84 2.30 6.07
CA LYS A 233 7.41 2.29 7.43
C LYS A 233 8.39 3.46 7.56
N ASP A 234 8.22 4.29 8.57
CA ASP A 234 9.02 5.49 8.82
C ASP A 234 9.20 5.67 10.32
N ALA A 235 10.31 5.11 10.83
CA ALA A 235 10.60 5.10 12.25
C ALA A 235 10.76 6.52 12.83
N GLY A 236 11.28 7.48 12.06
CA GLY A 236 11.44 8.87 12.51
C GLY A 236 10.10 9.59 12.65
N LYS A 237 9.18 9.39 11.69
CA LYS A 237 7.81 9.92 11.81
C LYS A 237 7.03 9.23 12.92
N ALA A 238 7.18 7.91 13.08
CA ALA A 238 6.59 7.19 14.19
C ALA A 238 7.06 7.76 15.54
N PHE A 239 8.38 7.95 15.70
CA PHE A 239 8.98 8.49 16.93
C PHE A 239 8.41 9.85 17.30
N THR A 240 8.41 10.78 16.34
CA THR A 240 7.91 12.15 16.56
C THR A 240 6.40 12.20 16.81
N THR A 241 5.63 11.31 16.18
CA THR A 241 4.17 11.24 16.36
C THR A 241 3.80 10.62 17.71
N PHE A 242 4.47 9.53 18.12
CA PHE A 242 4.28 8.94 19.44
C PHE A 242 4.72 9.89 20.56
N LYS A 243 5.78 10.67 20.36
CA LYS A 243 6.18 11.72 21.30
C LYS A 243 5.03 12.71 21.55
N LYS A 244 4.39 13.22 20.49
CA LYS A 244 3.26 14.14 20.61
C LYS A 244 2.08 13.51 21.34
N ALA A 245 1.75 12.24 21.05
CA ALA A 245 0.70 11.53 21.76
C ALA A 245 1.04 11.28 23.25
N ALA A 246 2.31 11.00 23.54
CA ALA A 246 2.80 10.85 24.92
C ALA A 246 2.74 12.18 25.70
N GLU A 247 3.05 13.31 25.05
CA GLU A 247 2.87 14.65 25.64
C GLU A 247 1.40 14.97 25.96
N LEU A 248 0.45 14.32 25.28
CA LEU A 248 -0.99 14.39 25.54
C LEU A 248 -1.49 13.35 26.54
N ASP A 249 -0.59 12.72 27.28
CA ASP A 249 -0.92 11.77 28.35
C ASP A 249 -1.43 10.38 27.89
N ASP A 250 -1.20 9.99 26.63
CA ASP A 250 -1.56 8.64 26.15
C ASP A 250 -0.56 7.57 26.64
N SER A 251 -1.05 6.64 27.46
CA SER A 251 -0.24 5.57 28.07
C SER A 251 0.37 4.62 27.05
N THR A 252 -0.38 4.25 26.00
CA THR A 252 0.11 3.39 24.92
C THR A 252 1.21 4.08 24.11
N ALA A 253 1.04 5.37 23.78
CA ALA A 253 2.05 6.14 23.07
C ALA A 253 3.28 6.42 23.92
N MET A 254 3.13 6.67 25.23
CA MET A 254 4.27 6.75 26.17
C MET A 254 5.08 5.45 26.17
N SER A 255 4.39 4.31 26.17
CA SER A 255 5.00 2.98 26.11
C SER A 255 5.80 2.81 24.81
N MET A 256 5.18 3.08 23.65
CA MET A 256 5.83 3.02 22.34
C MET A 256 7.02 3.98 22.24
N TYR A 257 6.85 5.23 22.64
CA TYR A 257 7.92 6.24 22.65
C TYR A 257 9.08 5.82 23.55
N GLY A 258 8.78 5.29 24.74
CA GLY A 258 9.76 4.74 25.66
C GLY A 258 10.55 3.58 25.06
N THR A 259 9.87 2.59 24.47
CA THR A 259 10.50 1.46 23.79
C THR A 259 11.40 1.93 22.63
N MET A 260 10.94 2.87 21.80
CA MET A 260 11.73 3.43 20.70
C MET A 260 12.99 4.16 21.21
N LEU A 261 12.93 4.83 22.36
CA LEU A 261 14.12 5.41 23.01
C LEU A 261 15.07 4.35 23.54
N VAL A 262 14.56 3.26 24.14
CA VAL A 262 15.41 2.17 24.65
C VAL A 262 16.15 1.48 23.51
N ASP A 263 15.42 1.10 22.46
CA ASP A 263 15.95 0.31 21.36
C ASP A 263 16.62 1.17 20.27
N GLY A 264 16.51 2.51 20.34
CA GLY A 264 17.07 3.44 19.34
C GLY A 264 16.37 3.39 18.00
N ILE A 265 15.06 3.13 17.98
CA ILE A 265 14.28 3.04 16.75
C ILE A 265 13.85 4.45 16.34
N GLY A 266 14.32 4.94 15.19
CA GLY A 266 13.99 6.28 14.69
C GLY A 266 14.66 7.44 15.46
N THR A 267 15.55 7.14 16.40
CA THR A 267 16.33 8.09 17.21
C THR A 267 17.63 7.43 17.68
N MET A 268 18.54 8.19 18.28
CA MET A 268 19.65 7.58 19.03
C MET A 268 19.15 6.94 20.34
N PRO A 269 19.69 5.77 20.73
CA PRO A 269 19.34 5.09 21.98
C PRO A 269 19.52 6.00 23.20
N ARG A 270 18.50 6.03 24.05
CA ARG A 270 18.47 6.73 25.35
C ARG A 270 17.73 5.85 26.36
N PRO A 271 18.32 4.71 26.78
CA PRO A 271 17.64 3.69 27.57
C PRO A 271 17.13 4.18 28.92
N SER A 272 17.88 5.04 29.62
CA SER A 272 17.44 5.63 30.89
C SER A 272 16.17 6.47 30.75
N MET A 273 16.14 7.35 29.75
CA MET A 273 14.95 8.17 29.45
C MET A 273 13.79 7.30 28.96
N GLY A 274 14.08 6.33 28.09
CA GLY A 274 13.06 5.41 27.57
C GLY A 274 12.39 4.61 28.69
N MET A 275 13.17 4.02 29.59
CA MET A 275 12.64 3.28 30.74
C MET A 275 11.83 4.15 31.70
N ALA A 276 12.16 5.44 31.85
CA ALA A 276 11.32 6.36 32.62
C ALA A 276 9.93 6.53 31.99
N PHE A 277 9.84 6.67 30.66
CA PHE A 277 8.56 6.73 29.94
C PHE A 277 7.78 5.40 30.02
N VAL A 278 8.46 4.26 29.92
CA VAL A 278 7.83 2.95 30.12
C VAL A 278 7.29 2.79 31.54
N GLY A 279 8.05 3.21 32.56
CA GLY A 279 7.58 3.20 33.95
C GLY A 279 6.34 4.07 34.16
N MET A 280 6.31 5.26 33.58
CA MET A 280 5.13 6.13 33.60
C MET A 280 3.93 5.48 32.88
N ALA A 281 4.13 4.87 31.71
CA ALA A 281 3.08 4.17 30.99
C ALA A 281 2.53 2.97 31.78
N ALA A 282 3.40 2.23 32.47
CA ALA A 282 3.00 1.11 33.30
C ALA A 282 2.20 1.55 34.53
N SER A 283 2.59 2.68 35.16
CA SER A 283 1.82 3.26 36.28
C SER A 283 0.40 3.69 35.88
N LYS A 284 0.18 3.94 34.58
CA LYS A 284 -1.12 4.26 34.00
C LYS A 284 -1.86 3.04 33.45
N GLY A 285 -1.29 1.85 33.60
CA GLY A 285 -1.93 0.60 33.20
C GLY A 285 -1.80 0.23 31.73
N SER A 286 -0.76 0.70 31.01
CA SER A 286 -0.41 0.12 29.69
C SER A 286 0.13 -1.30 29.87
N GLU A 287 -0.56 -2.28 29.31
CA GLU A 287 -0.10 -3.68 29.32
C GLU A 287 1.22 -3.85 28.56
N HIS A 288 1.41 -3.13 27.45
CA HIS A 288 2.68 -3.18 26.74
C HIS A 288 3.85 -2.73 27.63
N ALA A 289 3.64 -1.68 28.43
CA ALA A 289 4.67 -1.19 29.34
C ALA A 289 4.96 -2.18 30.48
N ILE A 290 3.89 -2.72 31.09
CA ILE A 290 3.99 -3.70 32.18
C ILE A 290 4.72 -4.96 31.71
N SER A 291 4.35 -5.49 30.54
CA SER A 291 5.01 -6.67 29.96
C SER A 291 6.49 -6.42 29.66
N LEU A 292 6.85 -5.25 29.14
CA LEU A 292 8.25 -4.91 28.88
C LEU A 292 9.08 -4.87 30.17
N ILE A 293 8.55 -4.27 31.24
CA ILE A 293 9.23 -4.22 32.55
C ILE A 293 9.36 -5.63 33.13
N ALA A 294 8.29 -6.41 33.16
CA ALA A 294 8.30 -7.78 33.67
C ALA A 294 9.33 -8.66 32.95
N HIS A 295 9.37 -8.58 31.61
CA HIS A 295 10.34 -9.31 30.81
C HIS A 295 11.78 -8.82 31.04
N SER A 296 11.98 -7.52 31.27
CA SER A 296 13.29 -6.95 31.58
C SER A 296 13.82 -7.48 32.92
N TYR A 297 12.98 -7.57 33.95
CA TYR A 297 13.32 -8.23 35.22
C TYR A 297 13.57 -9.72 35.09
N GLN A 298 12.83 -10.43 34.24
CA GLN A 298 13.03 -11.86 34.04
C GLN A 298 14.37 -12.19 33.37
N THR A 299 14.79 -11.34 32.42
CA THR A 299 15.98 -11.56 31.59
C THR A 299 17.21 -10.84 32.10
N GLY A 300 17.06 -9.82 32.95
CA GLY A 300 18.14 -8.93 33.37
C GLY A 300 18.61 -8.02 32.25
N THR A 301 17.69 -7.54 31.40
CA THR A 301 18.01 -6.68 30.24
C THR A 301 17.53 -5.24 30.47
N ARG A 302 17.89 -4.31 29.57
CA ARG A 302 17.44 -2.91 29.59
C ARG A 302 17.74 -2.15 30.90
N GLY A 303 18.81 -2.56 31.60
CA GLY A 303 19.26 -1.94 32.85
C GLY A 303 18.67 -2.55 34.12
N PHE A 304 17.89 -3.63 34.02
CA PHE A 304 17.38 -4.36 35.18
C PHE A 304 18.30 -5.51 35.58
N ILE A 305 18.42 -5.73 36.89
CA ILE A 305 19.02 -6.95 37.43
C ILE A 305 17.96 -8.03 37.38
N LYS A 306 18.37 -9.25 36.99
CA LYS A 306 17.47 -10.39 36.92
C LYS A 306 16.82 -10.65 38.28
N ASN A 307 15.50 -10.52 38.36
CA ASN A 307 14.72 -10.73 39.57
C ASN A 307 13.37 -11.37 39.24
N GLN A 308 13.20 -12.63 39.61
CA GLN A 308 11.98 -13.39 39.33
C GLN A 308 10.78 -12.91 40.16
N HIS A 309 10.99 -12.49 41.40
CA HIS A 309 9.90 -12.00 42.26
C HIS A 309 9.33 -10.68 41.76
N GLU A 310 10.19 -9.75 41.31
CA GLU A 310 9.72 -8.51 40.70
C GLU A 310 9.03 -8.78 39.36
N ALA A 311 9.57 -9.67 38.52
CA ALA A 311 8.90 -10.07 37.27
C ALA A 311 7.49 -10.62 37.52
N MET A 312 7.31 -11.50 38.52
CA MET A 312 6.00 -12.02 38.92
C MET A 312 5.03 -10.91 39.36
N ARG A 313 5.51 -9.96 40.16
CA ARG A 313 4.71 -8.82 40.60
C ARG A 313 4.26 -7.96 39.44
N TRP A 314 5.12 -7.72 38.45
CA TRP A 314 4.74 -6.96 37.26
C TRP A 314 3.77 -7.74 36.38
N PHE A 315 3.97 -9.04 36.16
CA PHE A 315 3.03 -9.86 35.40
C PHE A 315 1.65 -9.95 36.05
N SER A 316 1.55 -10.02 37.38
CA SER A 316 0.25 -10.05 38.06
C SER A 316 -0.53 -8.74 37.89
N MET A 317 0.16 -7.60 37.75
CA MET A 317 -0.45 -6.31 37.45
C MET A 317 -1.03 -6.21 36.03
N MET A 318 -0.68 -7.11 35.10
CA MET A 318 -1.32 -7.10 33.78
C MET A 318 -2.81 -7.45 33.84
N ALA A 319 -3.23 -8.31 34.77
CA ALA A 319 -4.64 -8.67 34.91
C ALA A 319 -5.51 -7.48 35.36
N SER A 320 -4.91 -6.54 36.10
CA SER A 320 -5.54 -5.30 36.57
C SER A 320 -5.23 -4.09 35.68
N ALA A 321 -4.57 -4.29 34.54
CA ALA A 321 -4.24 -3.22 33.62
C ALA A 321 -5.51 -2.60 33.02
N THR A 322 -5.55 -1.26 32.99
CA THR A 322 -6.67 -0.48 32.47
C THR A 322 -6.68 -0.45 30.95
N HIS A 323 -5.50 -0.46 30.31
CA HIS A 323 -5.34 -0.37 28.86
C HIS A 323 -4.88 -1.69 28.26
N LYS A 324 -5.78 -2.33 27.52
CA LYS A 324 -5.56 -3.61 26.84
C LYS A 324 -4.87 -3.44 25.49
N ASP A 325 -3.66 -2.87 25.51
CA ASP A 325 -2.92 -2.45 24.31
C ASP A 325 -1.81 -3.41 23.87
N ALA A 326 -1.52 -4.47 24.62
CA ALA A 326 -0.54 -5.48 24.23
C ALA A 326 -1.10 -6.46 23.17
N ASP A 327 -0.26 -6.88 22.23
CA ASP A 327 -0.62 -7.95 21.27
C ASP A 327 -1.01 -9.22 22.03
N THR A 328 -2.00 -9.95 21.49
CA THR A 328 -2.44 -11.26 21.96
C THR A 328 -1.27 -12.25 22.16
N ARG A 329 -0.26 -12.20 21.30
CA ARG A 329 0.97 -13.00 21.43
C ARG A 329 1.77 -12.61 22.67
N VAL A 330 1.96 -11.32 22.91
CA VAL A 330 2.64 -10.80 24.11
C VAL A 330 1.85 -11.18 25.35
N ARG A 331 0.52 -11.03 25.34
CA ARG A 331 -0.35 -11.42 26.46
C ARG A 331 -0.27 -12.92 26.75
N LYS A 332 -0.28 -13.78 25.71
CA LYS A 332 -0.08 -15.23 25.87
C LYS A 332 1.28 -15.54 26.47
N LEU A 333 2.35 -14.98 25.91
CA LEU A 333 3.71 -15.17 26.41
C LEU A 333 3.82 -14.76 27.88
N CYS A 334 3.27 -13.60 28.25
CA CYS A 334 3.30 -13.15 29.64
C CYS A 334 2.50 -14.08 30.57
N ASN A 335 1.36 -14.61 30.13
CA ASN A 335 0.57 -15.57 30.91
C ASN A 335 1.32 -16.90 31.07
N GLU A 336 2.00 -17.38 30.02
CA GLU A 336 2.83 -18.58 30.05
C GLU A 336 4.02 -18.39 31.00
N LEU A 337 4.73 -17.25 30.90
CA LEU A 337 5.85 -16.92 31.77
C LEU A 337 5.39 -16.75 33.21
N PHE A 338 4.22 -16.14 33.45
CA PHE A 338 3.63 -16.04 34.78
C PHE A 338 3.26 -17.41 35.36
N GLY A 339 2.65 -18.30 34.56
CA GLY A 339 2.35 -19.67 34.97
C GLY A 339 3.60 -20.50 35.26
N ALA A 340 4.63 -20.38 34.42
CA ALA A 340 5.92 -21.04 34.63
C ALA A 340 6.62 -20.54 35.90
N LEU A 341 6.55 -19.24 36.18
CA LEU A 341 7.11 -18.66 37.40
C LEU A 341 6.38 -19.13 38.66
N ILE A 342 5.04 -19.21 38.64
CA ILE A 342 4.26 -19.77 39.76
C ILE A 342 4.65 -21.24 40.00
N ALA A 343 4.82 -22.03 38.95
CA ALA A 343 5.23 -23.43 39.06
C ALA A 343 6.64 -23.60 39.68
N LEU A 344 7.55 -22.65 39.44
CA LEU A 344 8.88 -22.63 40.04
C LEU A 344 8.85 -22.24 41.54
N ASP A 345 8.00 -21.29 41.93
CA ASP A 345 7.85 -20.88 43.35
C ASP A 345 7.16 -21.96 44.21
N GLN A 346 6.40 -22.87 43.57
CA GLN A 346 5.80 -24.05 44.22
C GLN A 346 6.73 -25.27 44.29
N SER A 347 7.97 -25.17 43.81
CA SER A 347 8.98 -26.21 44.06
C SER A 347 9.43 -26.17 45.54
N PRO A 348 9.60 -27.32 46.21
CA PRO A 348 9.97 -27.34 47.62
C PRO A 348 11.29 -26.59 47.81
N ARG A 349 11.27 -25.53 48.62
CA ARG A 349 12.47 -24.82 49.05
C ARG A 349 13.20 -25.73 50.03
N ASP A 350 14.37 -26.23 49.64
CA ASP A 350 15.30 -26.80 50.62
C ASP A 350 15.69 -25.66 51.57
N GLU A 351 15.24 -25.77 52.82
CA GLU A 351 15.57 -24.84 53.89
C GLU A 351 17.05 -24.93 54.21
N GLU A 352 17.88 -24.05 53.64
CA GLU A 352 19.18 -23.71 54.22
C GLU A 352 19.74 -22.42 53.59
N GLY A 353 19.82 -21.34 54.39
CA GLY A 353 20.84 -20.31 54.19
C GLY A 353 20.40 -18.85 53.96
N ASN A 354 20.19 -18.15 55.08
CA ASN A 354 20.67 -16.78 55.34
C ASN A 354 19.92 -15.58 54.68
N ASP A 355 18.82 -15.18 55.30
CA ASP A 355 18.16 -13.89 55.09
C ASP A 355 18.94 -12.74 55.76
N SER A 356 19.65 -11.96 54.96
CA SER A 356 20.01 -10.57 55.31
C SER A 356 19.70 -9.63 54.14
N ALA A 357 18.40 -9.50 53.83
CA ALA A 357 17.90 -8.44 52.96
C ALA A 357 16.92 -7.58 53.76
N GLY A 358 17.41 -6.46 54.30
CA GLY A 358 16.55 -5.39 54.79
C GLY A 358 15.68 -4.80 53.67
N PRO A 359 14.63 -4.04 53.99
CA PRO A 359 13.68 -3.54 52.99
C PRO A 359 14.38 -2.59 52.02
N PHE A 360 14.60 -3.06 50.78
CA PHE A 360 15.16 -2.27 49.70
C PHE A 360 14.10 -1.32 49.14
N THR A 361 14.45 -0.04 49.04
CA THR A 361 13.58 1.02 48.52
C THR A 361 13.68 1.07 46.98
N PRO A 362 12.58 1.36 46.26
CA PRO A 362 12.61 1.42 44.80
C PRO A 362 13.47 2.60 44.34
N PRO A 363 14.33 2.46 43.30
CA PRO A 363 14.87 3.63 42.63
C PRO A 363 13.69 4.26 41.88
N TYR A 364 13.51 5.57 42.05
CA TYR A 364 12.39 6.38 41.54
C TYR A 364 11.16 6.49 42.46
N SER A 365 11.34 7.28 43.53
CA SER A 365 10.30 8.20 43.99
C SER A 365 10.72 9.61 43.55
N PRO A 366 9.91 10.38 42.80
CA PRO A 366 10.21 11.77 42.53
C PRO A 366 9.93 12.58 43.80
N ARG A 367 10.93 12.72 44.68
CA ARG A 367 10.88 13.74 45.73
C ARG A 367 11.17 15.09 45.08
N SER A 368 10.22 16.01 45.19
CA SER A 368 10.35 17.43 44.91
C SER A 368 11.66 17.98 45.53
N PRO A 369 12.46 18.80 44.82
CA PRO A 369 13.63 19.40 45.43
C PRO A 369 13.18 20.44 46.46
N GLU A 370 13.37 20.14 47.74
CA GLU A 370 13.27 21.13 48.81
C GLU A 370 14.36 22.18 48.58
N VAL A 371 13.92 23.43 48.44
CA VAL A 371 14.78 24.61 48.33
C VAL A 371 15.49 24.80 49.68
N PRO A 372 16.84 24.84 49.74
CA PRO A 372 17.51 25.11 50.99
C PRO A 372 17.33 26.60 51.34
N THR A 373 16.60 26.86 52.42
CA THR A 373 16.49 28.17 53.04
C THR A 373 17.88 28.58 53.56
N ARG A 374 18.56 29.46 52.81
CA ARG A 374 19.73 30.18 53.29
C ARG A 374 19.31 31.00 54.51
N GLY A 375 19.89 30.66 55.66
CA GLY A 375 19.93 31.54 56.83
C GLY A 375 20.63 32.84 56.47
N LEU A 376 19.87 33.92 56.33
CA LEU A 376 20.37 35.28 56.36
C LEU A 376 20.34 35.77 57.80
N SER A 377 21.48 35.72 58.47
CA SER A 377 21.72 36.50 59.68
C SER A 377 23.15 37.00 59.69
N THR A 378 23.39 38.18 59.12
CA THR A 378 24.06 39.28 59.83
C THR A 378 24.03 40.56 58.98
N PRO A 379 23.77 41.73 59.58
CA PRO A 379 23.72 43.02 58.89
C PRO A 379 25.06 43.78 59.00
N LEU A 380 25.09 44.98 58.40
CA LEU A 380 26.07 46.09 58.51
C LEU A 380 27.16 46.06 57.41
N ARG A 381 27.53 47.17 56.78
CA ARG A 381 27.20 48.60 56.91
C ARG A 381 27.81 49.33 55.70
N PHE A 382 27.10 50.37 55.26
CA PHE A 382 27.50 51.55 54.47
C PHE A 382 28.47 51.40 53.29
#